data_AF-A0A0F5NH48-F1
#
_entry.id   AF-A0A0F5NH48-F1
#
_cell.length_a   1.000
_cell.length_b   1.000
_cell.length_c   1.000
_cell.angle_alpha   90.00
_cell.angle_beta   90.00
_cell.angle_gamma   90.00
#
_symmetry.space_group_name_H-M   'P 1'
#
loop_
_entity.id
_entity.type
_entity.pdbx_description
1 polymer ?
#
loop_
_entity_poly.entity_id
_entity_poly.type
_entity_poly.pdbx_seq_one_letter_code
_entity_poly.pdbx_strand_id
1 'polypeptide(L)'
;MSTSDDTARTWRDVADRLTAAQIAQLERLEHDEPQTLLEMARQWAAKNVTAGMPFDAVAPPDGSVRTFDWQLDSNWFRDFEGTSRRVGRVRVQIYGRQQVDGSTRRWISVQTRHLDALDAPTARELAAALTDAADEIERLTYATQHVRSEQ
;
A
#
# COMPACT_ATOMS: atom_id res chain seq x y z
N MET A 1 2.17 -15.78 5.33
CA MET A 1 1.52 -16.50 6.44
C MET A 1 1.69 -15.66 7.70
N SER A 2 0.83 -14.66 7.93
CA SER A 2 0.78 -13.87 9.16
C SER A 2 -0.34 -14.38 10.08
N THR A 3 -0.29 -15.65 10.46
CA THR A 3 -1.31 -16.21 11.37
C THR A 3 -1.15 -15.74 12.81
N SER A 4 -0.03 -15.12 13.19
CA SER A 4 0.23 -14.79 14.60
C SER A 4 -0.43 -13.50 15.07
N ASP A 5 -0.52 -12.47 14.21
CA ASP A 5 -1.09 -11.18 14.62
C ASP A 5 -2.62 -11.22 14.73
N ASP A 6 -3.28 -12.01 13.88
CA ASP A 6 -4.75 -12.14 13.85
C ASP A 6 -5.28 -13.03 14.99
N THR A 7 -4.41 -13.83 15.63
CA THR A 7 -4.76 -14.64 16.81
C THR A 7 -4.52 -13.95 18.16
N ALA A 8 -3.83 -12.80 18.17
CA ALA A 8 -3.58 -12.04 19.39
C ALA A 8 -4.90 -11.50 19.97
N ARG A 9 -5.17 -11.82 21.24
CA ARG A 9 -6.40 -11.41 21.96
C ARG A 9 -6.13 -10.31 22.98
N THR A 10 -4.86 -10.13 23.36
CA THR A 10 -4.42 -9.11 24.31
C THR A 10 -3.10 -8.51 23.85
N TRP A 11 -2.76 -7.32 24.33
CA TRP A 11 -1.49 -6.68 24.00
C TRP A 11 -0.27 -7.52 24.44
N ARG A 12 -0.43 -8.39 25.45
CA ARG A 12 0.64 -9.29 25.92
C ARG A 12 1.04 -10.33 24.88
N ASP A 13 0.11 -10.70 24.00
CA ASP A 13 0.37 -11.66 22.92
C ASP A 13 1.33 -11.10 21.86
N VAL A 14 1.60 -9.79 21.87
CA VAL A 14 2.54 -9.11 20.97
C VAL A 14 3.71 -8.44 21.71
N ALA A 15 3.86 -8.70 23.02
CA ALA A 15 4.85 -8.02 23.87
C ALA A 15 6.31 -8.34 23.50
N ASP A 16 6.56 -9.50 22.90
CA ASP A 16 7.86 -9.91 22.37
C ASP A 16 8.36 -9.00 21.23
N ARG A 17 7.45 -8.28 20.57
CA ARG A 17 7.72 -7.31 19.49
C ARG A 17 7.77 -5.85 19.99
N LEU A 18 7.64 -5.64 21.30
CA LEU A 18 7.65 -4.32 21.93
C LEU A 18 8.98 -4.04 22.64
N THR A 19 9.31 -2.76 22.76
CA THR A 19 10.41 -2.32 23.62
C THR A 19 9.98 -2.36 25.09
N ALA A 20 10.95 -2.47 26.00
CA ALA A 20 10.66 -2.44 27.44
C ALA A 20 9.88 -1.19 27.90
N ALA A 21 10.14 -0.04 27.27
CA ALA A 21 9.41 1.20 27.58
C ALA A 21 7.93 1.16 27.13
N GLN A 22 7.65 0.53 25.97
CA GLN A 22 6.29 0.36 25.48
C GLN A 22 5.50 -0.66 26.31
N ILE A 23 6.14 -1.74 26.76
CA ILE A 23 5.55 -2.70 27.70
C ILE A 23 5.19 -1.99 29.01
N ALA A 24 6.11 -1.24 29.61
CA ALA A 24 5.85 -0.48 30.83
C ALA A 24 4.72 0.55 30.65
N GLN A 25 4.56 1.12 29.46
CA GLN A 25 3.44 2.01 29.15
C GLN A 25 2.10 1.26 29.09
N LEU A 26 2.06 0.08 28.48
CA LEU A 26 0.84 -0.74 28.41
C LEU A 26 0.42 -1.27 29.78
N GLU A 27 1.39 -1.65 30.62
CA GLU A 27 1.13 -2.05 32.02
C GLU A 27 0.51 -0.92 32.83
N ARG A 28 0.96 0.33 32.63
CA ARG A 28 0.35 1.50 33.30
C ARG A 28 -1.09 1.75 32.86
N LEU A 29 -1.39 1.48 31.60
CA LEU A 29 -2.70 1.70 30.99
C LEU A 29 -3.60 0.46 31.05
N GLU A 30 -3.21 -0.58 31.81
CA GLU A 30 -3.95 -1.86 31.83
C GLU A 30 -5.37 -1.75 32.40
N HIS A 31 -5.71 -0.62 33.02
CA HIS A 31 -7.06 -0.28 33.47
C HIS A 31 -7.97 0.24 32.33
N ASP A 32 -7.41 0.58 31.17
CA ASP A 32 -8.14 1.03 29.98
C ASP A 32 -8.74 -0.16 29.21
N GLU A 33 -9.56 0.16 28.20
CA GLU A 33 -10.21 -0.83 27.33
C GLU A 33 -9.19 -1.77 26.65
N PRO A 34 -9.29 -3.10 26.85
CA PRO A 34 -8.32 -4.08 26.35
C PRO A 34 -8.10 -4.02 24.84
N GLN A 35 -9.14 -3.68 24.08
CA GLN A 35 -9.09 -3.58 22.62
C GLN A 35 -8.22 -2.39 22.17
N THR A 36 -8.33 -1.25 22.86
CA THR A 36 -7.51 -0.05 22.57
C THR A 36 -6.04 -0.33 22.86
N LEU A 37 -5.74 -1.05 23.95
CA LEU A 37 -4.38 -1.47 24.28
C LEU A 37 -3.79 -2.41 23.22
N LEU A 38 -4.58 -3.38 22.75
CA LEU A 38 -4.16 -4.30 21.68
C LEU A 38 -3.90 -3.58 20.36
N GLU A 39 -4.75 -2.64 19.96
CA GLU A 39 -4.55 -1.84 18.74
C GLU A 39 -3.28 -0.99 18.83
N MET A 40 -3.05 -0.33 19.96
CA MET A 40 -1.84 0.46 20.20
C MET A 40 -0.57 -0.42 20.20
N ALA A 41 -0.63 -1.59 20.85
CA ALA A 41 0.48 -2.54 20.87
C ALA A 41 0.80 -3.08 19.47
N ARG A 42 -0.20 -3.42 18.65
CA ARG A 42 0.00 -3.82 17.25
C ARG A 42 0.66 -2.72 16.43
N GLN A 43 0.23 -1.48 16.59
CA GLN A 43 0.86 -0.33 15.90
C GLN A 43 2.32 -0.13 16.31
N TRP A 44 2.64 -0.24 17.59
CA TRP A 44 4.01 -0.12 18.08
C TRP A 44 4.88 -1.30 17.67
N ALA A 45 4.38 -2.52 17.75
CA ALA A 45 5.07 -3.71 17.26
C ALA A 45 5.39 -3.59 15.76
N ALA A 46 4.44 -3.12 14.96
CA ALA A 46 4.69 -2.83 13.54
C ALA A 46 5.80 -1.79 13.35
N LYS A 47 5.77 -0.67 14.09
CA LYS A 47 6.80 0.38 14.03
C LYS A 47 8.19 -0.06 14.49
N ASN A 48 8.28 -0.96 15.46
CA ASN A 48 9.58 -1.47 15.90
C ASN A 48 10.20 -2.38 14.84
N VAL A 49 9.37 -3.17 14.15
CA VAL A 49 9.83 -3.99 13.01
C VAL A 49 10.24 -3.09 11.84
N THR A 50 9.55 -1.97 11.57
CA THR A 50 9.97 -1.04 10.50
C THR A 50 11.30 -0.36 10.77
N ALA A 51 11.62 -0.02 12.02
CA ALA A 51 12.83 0.72 12.38
C ALA A 51 14.15 -0.02 12.06
N GLY A 52 14.10 -1.35 11.94
CA GLY A 52 15.25 -2.19 11.57
C GLY A 52 15.29 -2.60 10.09
N MET A 53 14.30 -2.22 9.28
CA MET A 53 14.18 -2.66 7.89
C MET A 53 14.86 -1.68 6.93
N PRO A 54 15.58 -2.17 5.89
CA PRO A 54 16.25 -1.33 4.91
C PRO A 54 15.27 -0.81 3.85
N PHE A 55 14.13 -0.25 4.26
CA PHE A 55 13.13 0.27 3.33
C PHE A 55 13.68 1.38 2.42
N ASP A 56 14.65 2.16 2.93
CA ASP A 56 15.34 3.18 2.15
C ASP A 56 16.17 2.58 0.99
N ALA A 57 16.53 1.30 1.06
CA ALA A 57 17.20 0.59 -0.04
C ALA A 57 16.22 0.17 -1.15
N VAL A 58 14.90 0.21 -0.90
CA VAL A 58 13.88 -0.15 -1.89
C VAL A 58 13.44 1.10 -2.65
N ALA A 59 14.00 1.28 -3.85
CA ALA A 59 13.68 2.40 -4.73
C ALA A 59 12.17 2.47 -5.03
N PRO A 60 11.57 3.67 -5.16
CA PRO A 60 10.22 3.85 -5.66
C PRO A 60 10.01 3.17 -7.02
N PRO A 61 8.82 2.60 -7.30
CA PRO A 61 8.54 2.02 -8.61
C PRO A 61 8.59 3.07 -9.72
N ASP A 62 9.12 2.71 -10.88
CA ASP A 62 9.09 3.56 -12.06
C ASP A 62 7.65 3.99 -12.41
N GLY A 63 7.52 5.25 -12.79
CA GLY A 63 6.22 5.87 -13.09
C GLY A 63 5.37 6.17 -11.85
N SER A 64 5.88 5.96 -10.63
CA SER A 64 5.20 6.46 -9.43
C SER A 64 5.29 7.98 -9.35
N VAL A 65 4.15 8.60 -9.11
CA VAL A 65 3.99 10.03 -8.81
C VAL A 65 4.09 10.26 -7.30
N ARG A 66 3.60 9.30 -6.50
CA ARG A 66 3.63 9.36 -5.04
C ARG A 66 3.66 7.96 -4.46
N THR A 67 4.51 7.73 -3.47
CA THR A 67 4.51 6.52 -2.63
C THR A 67 3.92 6.83 -1.26
N PHE A 68 3.25 5.85 -0.66
CA PHE A 68 2.80 5.91 0.73
C PHE A 68 3.78 5.18 1.66
N ASP A 69 3.53 5.29 2.97
CA ASP A 69 4.32 4.62 3.98
C ASP A 69 4.23 3.09 3.87
N TRP A 70 5.29 2.43 4.31
CA TRP A 70 5.35 0.97 4.40
C TRP A 70 4.36 0.46 5.44
N GLN A 71 3.64 -0.58 5.05
CA GLN A 71 2.62 -1.26 5.83
C GLN A 71 2.94 -2.76 5.87
N LEU A 72 2.59 -3.41 6.97
CA LEU A 72 2.74 -4.84 7.15
C LEU A 72 1.38 -5.52 7.10
N ASP A 73 1.24 -6.47 6.18
CA ASP A 73 0.17 -7.47 6.19
C ASP A 73 0.80 -8.87 6.24
N SER A 74 0.76 -9.64 5.15
CA SER A 74 1.51 -10.90 5.02
C SER A 74 2.98 -10.71 4.67
N ASN A 75 3.32 -9.58 4.06
CA ASN A 75 4.68 -9.12 3.77
C ASN A 75 4.70 -7.58 3.86
N TRP A 76 5.87 -6.97 3.95
CA TRP A 76 6.01 -5.51 3.88
C TRP A 76 5.70 -5.02 2.48
N PHE A 77 4.77 -4.08 2.39
CA PHE A 77 4.39 -3.44 1.16
C PHE A 77 4.16 -1.93 1.34
N ARG A 78 4.20 -1.18 0.26
CA ARG A 78 3.64 0.17 0.20
C ARG A 78 2.76 0.31 -1.02
N ASP A 79 1.69 1.05 -0.90
CA ASP A 79 0.90 1.46 -2.06
C ASP A 79 1.54 2.69 -2.71
N PHE A 80 1.21 2.96 -3.96
CA PHE A 80 1.65 4.15 -4.69
C PHE A 80 0.62 4.57 -5.74
N GLU A 81 0.71 5.83 -6.14
CA GLU A 81 -0.04 6.43 -7.23
C GLU A 81 0.88 6.64 -8.44
N GLY A 82 0.39 6.31 -9.62
CA GLY A 82 0.98 6.66 -10.91
C GLY A 82 0.26 7.83 -11.56
N THR A 83 0.33 7.91 -12.89
CA THR A 83 -0.30 8.98 -13.66
C THR A 83 -1.82 8.98 -13.56
N SER A 84 -2.43 10.13 -13.82
CA SER A 84 -3.89 10.29 -13.86
C SER A 84 -4.34 11.04 -15.10
N ARG A 85 -5.47 10.63 -15.66
CA ARG A 85 -6.16 11.21 -16.81
C ARG A 85 -7.55 11.65 -16.37
N ARG A 86 -8.02 12.80 -16.86
CA ARG A 86 -9.34 13.32 -16.54
C ARG A 86 -10.18 13.46 -17.81
N VAL A 87 -11.35 12.84 -17.79
CA VAL A 87 -12.34 12.87 -18.87
C VAL A 87 -13.65 13.40 -18.26
N GLY A 88 -13.94 14.69 -18.47
CA GLY A 88 -15.03 15.38 -17.81
C GLY A 88 -14.98 15.26 -16.28
N ARG A 89 -15.95 14.54 -15.69
CA ARG A 89 -16.05 14.27 -14.24
C ARG A 89 -15.41 12.94 -13.82
N VAL A 90 -14.94 12.14 -14.78
CA VAL A 90 -14.27 10.86 -14.53
C VAL A 90 -12.77 11.08 -14.42
N ARG A 91 -12.15 10.46 -13.41
CA ARG A 91 -10.71 10.36 -13.25
C ARG A 91 -10.30 8.90 -13.44
N VAL A 92 -9.38 8.66 -14.36
CA VAL A 92 -8.69 7.38 -14.54
C VAL A 92 -7.30 7.54 -13.95
N GLN A 93 -6.92 6.69 -13.00
CA GLN A 93 -5.62 6.80 -12.31
C GLN A 93 -4.98 5.42 -12.17
N ILE A 94 -3.67 5.36 -12.41
CA ILE A 94 -2.88 4.17 -12.13
C ILE A 94 -2.58 4.15 -10.63
N TYR A 95 -2.84 3.02 -9.99
CA TYR A 95 -2.42 2.71 -8.64
C TYR A 95 -1.54 1.48 -8.67
N GLY A 96 -0.77 1.28 -7.60
CA GLY A 96 -0.03 0.05 -7.46
C GLY A 96 0.39 -0.25 -6.04
N ARG A 97 0.95 -1.44 -5.87
CA ARG A 97 1.53 -1.96 -4.65
C ARG A 97 2.94 -2.46 -4.95
N GLN A 98 3.90 -2.01 -4.17
CA GLN A 98 5.27 -2.49 -4.18
C GLN A 98 5.54 -3.30 -2.92
N GLN A 99 6.15 -4.47 -3.07
CA GLN A 99 6.62 -5.31 -1.97
C GLN A 99 8.07 -4.95 -1.61
N VAL A 100 8.51 -5.31 -0.40
CA VAL A 100 9.89 -5.05 0.06
C VAL A 100 10.96 -5.77 -0.78
N ASP A 101 10.59 -6.83 -1.50
CA ASP A 101 11.46 -7.51 -2.47
C ASP A 101 11.59 -6.77 -3.81
N GLY A 102 10.99 -5.58 -3.93
CA GLY A 102 10.96 -4.75 -5.12
C GLY A 102 9.88 -5.12 -6.14
N SER A 103 9.19 -6.25 -5.98
CA SER A 103 8.12 -6.64 -6.89
C SER A 103 6.96 -5.65 -6.84
N THR A 104 6.37 -5.38 -8.01
CA THR A 104 5.35 -4.34 -8.16
C THR A 104 4.15 -4.87 -8.93
N ARG A 105 2.94 -4.61 -8.42
CA ARG A 105 1.67 -4.82 -9.11
C ARG A 105 1.01 -3.47 -9.36
N ARG A 106 0.47 -3.27 -10.57
CA ARG A 106 -0.28 -2.05 -10.96
C ARG A 106 -1.71 -2.39 -11.33
N TRP A 107 -2.63 -1.45 -11.17
CA TRP A 107 -4.02 -1.53 -11.61
C TRP A 107 -4.57 -0.14 -11.92
N ILE A 108 -5.67 -0.10 -12.68
CA ILE A 108 -6.36 1.14 -13.03
C ILE A 108 -7.55 1.34 -12.09
N SER A 109 -7.66 2.52 -11.49
CA SER A 109 -8.83 2.97 -10.74
C SER A 109 -9.60 4.01 -11.56
N VAL A 110 -10.91 3.83 -11.67
CA VAL A 110 -11.81 4.80 -12.29
C VAL A 110 -12.70 5.40 -11.21
N GLN A 111 -12.61 6.71 -11.03
CA GLN A 111 -13.34 7.46 -10.01
C GLN A 111 -14.27 8.46 -10.67
N THR A 112 -15.55 8.42 -10.32
CA THR A 112 -16.52 9.46 -10.69
C THR A 112 -17.65 9.47 -9.66
N ARG A 113 -18.34 10.60 -9.53
CA ARG A 113 -19.49 10.74 -8.63
C ARG A 113 -20.81 10.32 -9.28
N HIS A 114 -20.86 10.23 -10.61
CA HIS A 114 -22.07 9.92 -11.40
C HIS A 114 -21.68 9.20 -12.70
N LEU A 115 -21.75 7.86 -12.73
CA LEU A 115 -21.50 7.05 -13.95
C LEU A 115 -22.72 7.00 -14.88
N ASP A 116 -23.89 7.33 -14.35
CA ASP A 116 -25.21 7.24 -14.97
C ASP A 116 -25.46 8.30 -16.06
N ALA A 117 -24.53 9.23 -16.27
CA ALA A 117 -24.66 10.33 -17.22
C ALA A 117 -23.49 10.44 -18.25
N LEU A 118 -22.89 9.31 -18.64
CA LEU A 118 -21.89 9.27 -19.71
C LEU A 118 -22.57 9.37 -21.08
N ASP A 119 -22.43 10.51 -21.74
CA ASP A 119 -22.83 10.63 -23.14
C ASP A 119 -21.84 9.90 -24.08
N ALA A 120 -22.24 9.68 -25.33
CA ALA A 120 -21.42 8.93 -26.28
C ALA A 120 -20.04 9.54 -26.54
N PRO A 121 -19.87 10.88 -26.67
CA PRO A 121 -18.54 11.50 -26.74
C PRO A 121 -17.67 11.21 -25.52
N THR A 122 -18.18 11.46 -24.31
CA THR A 122 -17.43 11.25 -23.06
C THR A 122 -17.10 9.77 -22.85
N ALA A 123 -17.98 8.86 -23.26
CA ALA A 123 -17.71 7.43 -23.21
C ALA A 123 -16.54 7.01 -24.12
N ARG A 124 -16.41 7.61 -25.31
CA ARG A 124 -15.26 7.35 -26.20
C ARG A 124 -13.96 7.92 -25.65
N GLU A 125 -14.00 9.12 -25.09
CA GLU A 125 -12.84 9.71 -24.42
C GLU A 125 -12.40 8.88 -23.21
N LEU A 126 -13.35 8.35 -22.43
CA LEU A 126 -13.04 7.47 -21.31
C LEU A 126 -12.39 6.16 -21.77
N ALA A 127 -12.89 5.57 -22.86
CA ALA A 127 -12.28 4.38 -23.45
C ALA A 127 -10.82 4.64 -23.87
N ALA A 128 -10.56 5.77 -24.54
CA ALA A 128 -9.20 6.17 -24.90
C ALA A 128 -8.30 6.35 -23.66
N ALA A 129 -8.79 7.04 -22.63
CA ALA A 129 -8.03 7.22 -21.39
C ALA A 129 -7.71 5.90 -20.66
N LEU A 130 -8.59 4.90 -20.77
CA LEU A 130 -8.35 3.55 -20.23
C LEU A 130 -7.30 2.80 -21.04
N THR A 131 -7.37 2.85 -22.38
CA THR A 131 -6.35 2.27 -23.27
C THR A 131 -4.99 2.87 -23.00
N ASP A 132 -4.89 4.20 -22.94
CA ASP A 132 -3.62 4.88 -22.67
C ASP A 132 -3.01 4.48 -21.32
N ALA A 133 -3.85 4.25 -20.31
CA ALA A 133 -3.41 3.82 -18.98
C ALA A 133 -2.97 2.34 -18.97
N ALA A 134 -3.64 1.48 -19.72
CA ALA A 134 -3.25 0.08 -19.88
C ALA A 134 -1.89 -0.02 -20.58
N ASP A 135 -1.71 0.68 -21.71
CA ASP A 135 -0.45 0.70 -22.46
C ASP A 135 0.72 1.20 -21.59
N GLU A 136 0.47 2.17 -20.71
CA GLU A 136 1.48 2.66 -19.76
C GLU A 136 1.87 1.58 -18.74
N ILE A 137 0.90 0.86 -18.16
CA ILE A 137 1.18 -0.25 -17.25
C ILE A 137 2.00 -1.34 -17.94
N GLU A 138 1.65 -1.69 -19.18
CA GLU A 138 2.37 -2.68 -19.96
C GLU A 138 3.82 -2.25 -20.18
N ARG A 139 4.05 -1.02 -20.68
CA ARG A 139 5.40 -0.48 -20.85
C ARG A 139 6.23 -0.51 -19.58
N LEU A 140 5.67 -0.08 -18.44
CA LEU A 140 6.36 -0.07 -17.15
C LEU A 140 6.66 -1.48 -16.64
N THR A 141 5.80 -2.45 -16.95
CA THR A 141 6.00 -3.86 -16.57
C THR A 141 7.11 -4.50 -17.39
N TYR A 142 7.14 -4.26 -18.70
CA TYR A 142 8.19 -4.78 -19.60
C TYR A 142 9.56 -4.13 -19.35
N ALA A 143 9.61 -2.83 -19.06
CA ALA A 143 10.85 -2.14 -18.68
C ALA A 143 11.46 -2.73 -17.40
N THR A 144 10.62 -3.07 -16.41
CA THR A 144 11.07 -3.69 -15.16
C THR A 144 11.64 -5.11 -15.37
N GLN A 145 11.14 -5.86 -16.36
CA GLN A 145 11.61 -7.21 -16.66
C GLN A 145 12.97 -7.22 -17.37
N HIS A 146 13.20 -6.30 -18.32
CA HIS A 146 14.46 -6.23 -19.07
C HIS A 146 15.66 -5.84 -18.19
N VAL A 147 15.48 -4.95 -17.21
CA VAL A 147 16.55 -4.58 -16.26
C VAL A 147 16.93 -5.76 -15.34
N ARG A 148 16.00 -6.67 -15.03
CA ARG A 148 16.26 -7.85 -14.20
C ARG A 148 16.93 -9.01 -14.95
N SER A 149 16.91 -9.01 -16.27
CA SER A 149 17.56 -10.06 -17.09
C SER A 149 19.02 -9.76 -17.45
N GLU A 150 19.50 -8.55 -17.17
CA GLU A 150 20.85 -8.09 -17.50
C GLU A 150 21.78 -7.97 -16.27
N GLN A 151 21.32 -8.43 -15.10
CA GLN A 151 22.10 -8.54 -13.85
C GLN A 151 22.28 -10.00 -13.45
#